data_AF-A0A2V6AMF0-F1
#
_entry.id   AF-A0A2V6AMF0-F1
#
_cell.length_a   1.000
_cell.length_b   1.000
_cell.length_c   1.000
_cell.angle_alpha   90.00
_cell.angle_beta   90.00
_cell.angle_gamma   90.00
#
_symmetry.space_group_name_H-M   'P 1'
#
loop_
_entity.id
_entity.type
_entity.pdbx_description
1 polymer ?
#
loop_
_entity_poly.entity_id
_entity_poly.type
_entity_poly.pdbx_seq_one_letter_code
_entity_poly.pdbx_strand_id
1 'polypeptide(L)'
;MDLRFRGLRIRRFNAAKPFASRISSLSNAARCILPAVGVFLFAVEAEAQIQVDLKFKRLQYIAYEPVMATLAITNLAGRDIELHDAEGQAWFGFEVTGSEGQPIAPTATGSTQTPLKIEAGQKVTQRIDLAALYPVHDFGTYHVRAHIYFVDLGKFFYSASRVFEVTDARPIWQQTVGIPDGVAAPGDARTYSLLSNRFPDHTSLYVRVQDRDTGIVYATYSLGRTIAFEQPQAEIDRANQLHVLHCAAPRAWTYSRVGLNGELLGHSSFMETKTRPRLVRSANGEVAVRGGIIEAPAAQTKPARETAPKLSDRPPEMPRDNR
;
A
#
# COMPACT_ATOMS: atom_id res chain seq x y z
N MET A 1 37.02 9.83 64.83
CA MET A 1 35.65 10.14 65.30
C MET A 1 34.88 8.83 65.27
N ASP A 2 35.11 7.93 66.23
CA ASP A 2 34.46 7.81 67.56
C ASP A 2 32.92 7.75 67.48
N LEU A 3 32.15 6.83 68.09
CA LEU A 3 32.38 5.67 68.98
C LEU A 3 31.06 4.85 69.10
N ARG A 4 31.19 3.50 69.14
CA ARG A 4 30.50 2.46 69.98
C ARG A 4 28.96 2.43 70.11
N PHE A 5 28.28 1.27 70.11
CA PHE A 5 28.27 0.21 71.15
C PHE A 5 27.62 -1.10 70.58
N ARG A 6 28.26 -2.29 70.61
CA ARG A 6 28.09 -3.44 71.57
C ARG A 6 26.70 -3.51 72.23
N GLY A 7 25.94 -4.62 72.33
CA GLY A 7 26.10 -6.06 72.08
C GLY A 7 25.20 -6.84 73.08
N LEU A 8 24.79 -8.07 72.71
CA LEU A 8 24.37 -9.22 73.58
C LEU A 8 23.00 -9.11 74.34
N ARG A 9 22.19 -10.12 74.68
CA ARG A 9 21.79 -11.49 74.22
C ARG A 9 20.82 -12.06 75.30
N ILE A 10 19.84 -12.89 74.89
CA ILE A 10 19.17 -14.00 75.63
C ILE A 10 18.19 -13.70 76.78
N ARG A 11 16.93 -14.19 76.68
CA ARG A 11 16.40 -15.34 77.46
C ARG A 11 15.07 -15.91 76.93
N ARG A 12 14.97 -17.23 77.06
CA ARG A 12 13.96 -18.20 76.60
C ARG A 12 12.59 -18.01 77.27
N PHE A 13 11.52 -18.47 76.63
CA PHE A 13 10.48 -19.29 77.27
C PHE A 13 9.81 -20.24 76.26
N ASN A 14 9.37 -21.38 76.78
CA ASN A 14 9.08 -22.64 76.10
C ASN A 14 7.56 -22.93 76.08
N ALA A 15 7.16 -23.74 75.09
CA ALA A 15 6.13 -24.78 75.14
C ALA A 15 4.63 -24.42 75.32
N ALA A 16 3.82 -24.86 74.35
CA ALA A 16 2.73 -25.84 74.57
C ALA A 16 2.24 -26.42 73.22
N LYS A 17 2.22 -27.76 73.09
CA LYS A 17 1.38 -28.53 72.15
C LYS A 17 0.11 -28.95 72.92
N PRO A 18 -1.01 -29.24 72.25
CA PRO A 18 -1.37 -30.64 71.94
C PRO A 18 -2.10 -30.73 70.57
N PHE A 19 -2.63 -31.83 70.05
CA PHE A 19 -2.48 -33.29 70.15
C PHE A 19 -3.45 -33.86 69.09
N ALA A 20 -3.24 -35.12 68.73
CA ALA A 20 -3.77 -35.80 67.55
C ALA A 20 -5.26 -36.20 67.59
N SER A 21 -5.77 -36.40 66.38
CA SER A 21 -6.79 -37.33 65.88
C SER A 21 -7.64 -38.15 66.87
N ARG A 22 -8.96 -38.20 66.61
CA ARG A 22 -9.77 -39.41 66.77
C ARG A 22 -10.90 -39.50 65.73
N ILE A 23 -11.14 -40.74 65.35
CA ILE A 23 -11.96 -41.34 64.29
C ILE A 23 -13.46 -41.32 64.64
N SER A 24 -14.34 -41.12 63.65
CA SER A 24 -15.60 -41.89 63.52
C SER A 24 -16.22 -41.77 62.11
N SER A 25 -16.79 -42.89 61.69
CA SER A 25 -17.16 -43.34 60.33
C SER A 25 -18.61 -43.04 59.93
N LEU A 26 -18.93 -43.35 58.66
CA LEU A 26 -20.25 -43.48 57.99
C LEU A 26 -20.77 -42.15 57.38
N SER A 27 -21.21 -42.03 56.12
CA SER A 27 -21.60 -42.98 55.07
C SER A 27 -21.78 -42.24 53.71
N ASN A 28 -21.48 -42.95 52.61
CA ASN A 28 -22.03 -42.88 51.24
C ASN A 28 -22.56 -41.55 50.65
N ALA A 29 -21.99 -41.12 49.51
CA ALA A 29 -22.62 -41.14 48.17
C ALA A 29 -22.14 -40.01 47.21
N ALA A 30 -21.97 -40.38 45.93
CA ALA A 30 -22.02 -39.57 44.71
C ALA A 30 -21.01 -38.40 44.54
N ARG A 31 -19.94 -38.55 43.75
CA ARG A 31 -19.86 -38.37 42.27
C ARG A 31 -20.14 -36.94 41.76
N CYS A 32 -19.13 -36.46 41.03
CA CYS A 32 -19.12 -35.51 39.89
C CYS A 32 -18.52 -34.12 40.16
N ILE A 33 -17.23 -34.03 39.85
CA ILE A 33 -16.51 -32.80 39.55
C ILE A 33 -16.69 -32.54 38.05
N LEU A 34 -17.29 -31.41 37.67
CA LEU A 34 -17.33 -30.87 36.30
C LEU A 34 -16.58 -29.53 36.30
N PRO A 35 -15.56 -29.31 35.44
CA PRO A 35 -14.98 -27.99 35.26
C PRO A 35 -15.79 -27.18 34.25
N ALA A 36 -16.13 -25.95 34.62
CA ALA A 36 -16.74 -24.96 33.73
C ALA A 36 -15.71 -24.49 32.69
N VAL A 37 -15.82 -25.00 31.46
CA VAL A 37 -15.11 -24.46 30.29
C VAL A 37 -15.92 -23.27 29.79
N GLY A 38 -15.42 -22.06 30.05
CA GLY A 38 -15.93 -20.83 29.45
C GLY A 38 -15.64 -20.80 27.96
N VAL A 39 -16.66 -21.06 27.15
CA VAL A 39 -16.64 -20.83 25.71
C VAL A 39 -16.74 -19.33 25.48
N PHE A 40 -15.62 -18.69 25.13
CA PHE A 40 -15.62 -17.36 24.51
C PHE A 40 -16.26 -17.51 23.12
N LEU A 41 -17.57 -17.25 23.03
CA LEU A 41 -18.27 -17.02 21.78
C LEU A 41 -17.72 -15.75 21.15
N PHE A 42 -16.89 -15.90 20.12
CA PHE A 42 -16.64 -14.83 19.16
C PHE A 42 -17.98 -14.54 18.46
N ALA A 43 -18.62 -13.43 18.83
CA ALA A 43 -19.72 -12.88 18.08
C ALA A 43 -19.19 -12.47 16.69
N VAL A 44 -19.41 -13.32 15.69
CA VAL A 44 -19.25 -12.92 14.30
C VAL A 44 -20.48 -12.06 13.98
N GLU A 45 -20.29 -10.74 13.91
CA GLU A 45 -21.28 -9.84 13.30
C GLU A 45 -21.38 -10.17 11.80
N ALA A 46 -22.20 -11.16 11.46
CA ALA A 46 -22.53 -11.52 10.09
C ALA A 46 -23.92 -10.99 9.73
N GLU A 47 -24.06 -9.67 9.62
CA GLU A 47 -25.27 -9.01 9.05
C GLU A 47 -24.94 -8.03 7.90
N ALA A 48 -23.84 -8.26 7.19
CA ALA A 48 -23.52 -7.47 6.01
C ALA A 48 -24.11 -8.14 4.75
N GLN A 49 -25.31 -7.73 4.34
CA GLN A 49 -25.84 -8.06 2.99
C GLN A 49 -24.97 -7.48 1.87
N ILE A 50 -24.19 -6.44 2.18
CA ILE A 50 -23.14 -5.88 1.33
C ILE A 50 -21.87 -5.77 2.18
N GLN A 51 -20.82 -6.47 1.79
CA GLN A 51 -19.50 -6.36 2.42
C GLN A 51 -18.62 -5.40 1.63
N VAL A 52 -18.01 -4.44 2.32
CA VAL A 52 -17.13 -3.41 1.74
C VAL A 52 -15.72 -3.56 2.29
N ASP A 53 -14.76 -3.78 1.41
CA ASP A 53 -13.34 -3.93 1.75
C ASP A 53 -12.52 -2.82 1.10
N LEU A 54 -11.75 -2.09 1.91
CA LEU A 54 -10.79 -1.09 1.44
C LEU A 54 -9.35 -1.55 1.70
N LYS A 55 -8.51 -1.45 0.67
CA LYS A 55 -7.08 -1.79 0.73
C LYS A 55 -6.23 -0.75 0.02
N PHE A 56 -5.09 -0.41 0.61
CA PHE A 56 -4.02 0.36 -0.02
C PHE A 56 -2.84 -0.55 -0.31
N LYS A 57 -2.10 -0.29 -1.39
CA LYS A 57 -0.91 -1.09 -1.75
C LYS A 57 0.24 -0.88 -0.75
N ARG A 58 0.36 0.34 -0.23
CA ARG A 58 1.39 0.75 0.74
C ARG A 58 0.73 1.50 1.89
N LEU A 59 1.46 1.55 3.01
CA LEU A 59 1.10 2.34 4.19
C LEU A 59 1.79 3.71 4.20
N GLN A 60 2.76 3.95 3.31
CA GLN A 60 3.48 5.21 3.19
C GLN A 60 3.54 5.61 1.70
N TYR A 61 3.28 6.89 1.44
CA TYR A 61 3.32 7.53 0.12
C TYR A 61 4.18 8.80 0.19
N ILE A 62 4.75 9.19 -0.95
CA ILE A 62 5.44 10.47 -1.04
C ILE A 62 4.43 11.57 -1.37
N ALA A 63 4.61 12.77 -0.83
CA ALA A 63 3.77 13.91 -1.18
C ALA A 63 3.69 14.11 -2.70
N TYR A 64 2.46 14.37 -3.18
CA TYR A 64 2.08 14.46 -4.59
C TYR A 64 2.21 13.17 -5.41
N GLU A 65 2.37 12.02 -4.75
CA GLU A 65 2.27 10.70 -5.39
C GLU A 65 0.82 10.22 -5.45
N PRO A 66 0.39 9.55 -6.54
CA PRO A 66 -0.93 8.92 -6.61
C PRO A 66 -1.18 7.91 -5.48
N VAL A 67 -2.36 7.98 -4.86
CA VAL A 67 -2.75 7.13 -3.73
C VAL A 67 -3.83 6.16 -4.20
N MET A 68 -3.40 5.03 -4.77
CA MET A 68 -4.32 4.04 -5.33
C MET A 68 -5.01 3.21 -4.23
N ALA A 69 -6.29 3.49 -4.01
CA ALA A 69 -7.22 2.69 -3.20
C ALA A 69 -7.81 1.55 -4.02
N THR A 70 -7.86 0.35 -3.44
CA THR A 70 -8.56 -0.81 -4.00
C THR A 70 -9.80 -1.07 -3.14
N LEU A 71 -10.97 -0.77 -3.70
CA LEU A 71 -12.27 -1.04 -3.12
C LEU A 71 -12.78 -2.39 -3.63
N ALA A 72 -13.29 -3.23 -2.74
CA ALA A 72 -14.01 -4.42 -3.13
C ALA A 72 -15.37 -4.49 -2.46
N ILE A 73 -16.39 -4.79 -3.27
CA ILE A 73 -17.79 -4.83 -2.87
C ILE A 73 -18.27 -6.25 -3.12
N THR A 74 -18.78 -6.91 -2.08
CA THR A 74 -19.30 -8.28 -2.18
C THR A 74 -20.78 -8.27 -1.86
N ASN A 75 -21.59 -8.77 -2.80
CA ASN A 75 -23.02 -8.92 -2.61
C ASN A 75 -23.31 -10.24 -1.88
N LEU A 76 -23.80 -10.14 -0.65
CA LEU A 76 -24.21 -11.25 0.21
C LEU A 76 -25.73 -11.24 0.46
N ALA A 77 -26.51 -10.45 -0.30
CA ALA A 77 -27.95 -10.28 -0.13
C ALA A 77 -28.80 -11.44 -0.67
N GLY A 78 -28.19 -12.41 -1.38
CA GLY A 78 -28.89 -13.53 -1.99
C GLY A 78 -29.74 -13.19 -3.22
N ARG A 79 -29.65 -11.95 -3.72
CA ARG A 79 -30.30 -11.44 -4.93
C ARG A 79 -29.39 -10.46 -5.66
N ASP A 80 -29.66 -10.20 -6.93
CA ASP A 80 -29.00 -9.11 -7.65
C ASP A 80 -29.27 -7.76 -6.98
N ILE A 81 -28.23 -6.93 -6.87
CA ILE A 81 -28.35 -5.56 -6.36
C ILE A 81 -27.88 -4.56 -7.40
N GLU A 82 -28.46 -3.37 -7.36
CA GLU A 82 -28.06 -2.23 -8.18
C GLU A 82 -27.76 -1.04 -7.26
N LEU A 83 -26.52 -0.59 -7.29
CA LEU A 83 -26.06 0.57 -6.55
C LEU A 83 -26.13 1.80 -7.45
N HIS A 84 -26.87 2.82 -7.03
CA HIS A 84 -27.06 4.05 -7.80
C HIS A 84 -27.40 5.21 -6.86
N ASP A 85 -27.10 6.43 -7.30
CA ASP A 85 -27.41 7.64 -6.54
C ASP A 85 -28.93 7.76 -6.41
N ALA A 86 -29.42 7.96 -5.19
CA ALA A 86 -30.85 8.05 -4.88
C ALA A 86 -31.07 9.04 -3.73
N GLU A 87 -32.22 9.71 -3.73
CA GLU A 87 -32.62 10.63 -2.63
C GLU A 87 -31.61 11.75 -2.34
N GLY A 88 -30.84 12.17 -3.35
CA GLY A 88 -29.77 13.18 -3.19
C GLY A 88 -28.51 12.64 -2.51
N GLN A 89 -28.44 11.34 -2.23
CA GLN A 89 -27.30 10.66 -1.66
C GLN A 89 -26.51 9.93 -2.74
N ALA A 90 -25.20 10.16 -2.79
CA ALA A 90 -24.31 9.37 -3.63
C ALA A 90 -24.20 7.94 -3.08
N TRP A 91 -24.30 6.93 -3.95
CA TRP A 91 -24.22 5.53 -3.52
C TRP A 91 -22.83 5.14 -3.02
N PHE A 92 -21.80 5.87 -3.42
CA PHE A 92 -20.41 5.62 -3.03
C PHE A 92 -19.71 6.91 -2.61
N GLY A 93 -18.88 6.79 -1.59
CA GLY A 93 -17.96 7.86 -1.20
C GLY A 93 -16.86 7.38 -0.26
N PHE A 94 -15.91 8.27 -0.02
CA PHE A 94 -14.92 8.11 1.02
C PHE A 94 -15.17 9.10 2.14
N GLU A 95 -14.82 8.69 3.35
CA GLU A 95 -14.58 9.58 4.45
C GLU A 95 -13.09 9.57 4.76
N VAL A 96 -12.49 10.75 4.64
CA VAL A 96 -11.07 10.96 4.83
C VAL A 96 -10.90 11.91 6.01
N THR A 97 -10.08 11.54 6.99
CA THR A 97 -9.73 12.41 8.11
C THR A 97 -8.22 12.57 8.21
N GLY A 98 -7.77 13.77 8.58
CA GLY A 98 -6.36 14.06 8.86
C GLY A 98 -5.90 13.54 10.22
N SER A 99 -4.68 13.91 10.59
CA SER A 99 -3.98 13.44 11.80
C SER A 99 -4.67 13.83 13.11
N GLU A 100 -5.40 14.95 13.15
CA GLU A 100 -6.12 15.40 14.35
C GLU A 100 -7.62 15.02 14.32
N GLY A 101 -8.00 14.15 13.38
CA GLY A 101 -9.37 13.67 13.22
C GLY A 101 -10.30 14.62 12.44
N GLN A 102 -9.78 15.75 11.96
CA GLN A 102 -10.56 16.68 11.13
C GLN A 102 -10.98 16.02 9.80
N PRO A 103 -12.26 16.12 9.39
CA PRO A 103 -12.70 15.63 8.10
C PRO A 103 -12.12 16.47 6.96
N ILE A 104 -11.71 15.80 5.89
CA ILE A 104 -11.15 16.42 4.69
C ILE A 104 -12.21 16.37 3.59
N ALA A 105 -12.58 17.55 3.09
CA ALA A 105 -13.53 17.67 2.00
C ALA A 105 -12.91 17.23 0.65
N PRO A 106 -13.69 16.62 -0.25
CA PRO A 106 -13.23 16.28 -1.59
C PRO A 106 -12.94 17.55 -2.42
N THR A 107 -11.93 17.49 -3.28
CA THR A 107 -11.50 18.58 -4.17
C THR A 107 -12.54 18.91 -5.23
N ALA A 108 -13.30 17.91 -5.70
CA ALA A 108 -14.40 18.08 -6.65
C ALA A 108 -15.72 17.65 -5.99
N THR A 109 -16.68 18.57 -5.94
CA THR A 109 -18.03 18.29 -5.46
C THR A 109 -18.85 17.69 -6.61
N GLY A 110 -19.05 16.37 -6.63
CA GLY A 110 -20.00 15.74 -7.56
C GLY A 110 -19.45 14.73 -8.54
N SER A 111 -18.63 13.77 -8.10
CA SER A 111 -18.42 12.56 -8.91
C SER A 111 -19.67 11.67 -8.82
N THR A 112 -20.65 11.88 -9.70
CA THR A 112 -21.74 10.91 -9.92
C THR A 112 -21.11 9.62 -10.39
N GLN A 113 -21.01 8.65 -9.49
CA GLN A 113 -20.49 7.33 -9.82
C GLN A 113 -21.53 6.63 -10.69
N THR A 114 -21.10 6.04 -11.80
CA THR A 114 -22.00 5.28 -12.66
C THR A 114 -22.69 4.17 -11.85
N PRO A 115 -24.00 3.94 -12.06
CA PRO A 115 -24.68 2.83 -11.43
C PRO A 115 -23.94 1.50 -11.60
N LEU A 116 -23.92 0.69 -10.55
CA LEU A 116 -23.18 -0.57 -10.50
C LEU A 116 -24.13 -1.72 -10.15
N LYS A 117 -24.34 -2.62 -11.11
CA LYS A 117 -25.03 -3.89 -10.88
C LYS A 117 -24.06 -4.96 -10.36
N ILE A 118 -24.46 -5.68 -9.31
CA ILE A 118 -23.69 -6.79 -8.72
C ILE A 118 -24.61 -7.99 -8.54
N GLU A 119 -24.28 -9.11 -9.17
CA GLU A 119 -25.06 -10.35 -9.06
C GLU A 119 -24.95 -10.96 -7.66
N ALA A 120 -25.92 -11.79 -7.29
CA ALA A 120 -25.93 -12.49 -6.01
C ALA A 120 -24.62 -13.30 -5.79
N GLY A 121 -23.92 -13.07 -4.69
CA GLY A 121 -22.66 -13.73 -4.36
C GLY A 121 -21.43 -13.20 -5.10
N GLN A 122 -21.59 -12.23 -6.02
CA GLN A 122 -20.49 -11.67 -6.79
C GLN A 122 -19.67 -10.66 -5.96
N LYS A 123 -18.37 -10.61 -6.26
CA LYS A 123 -17.44 -9.59 -5.78
C LYS A 123 -16.95 -8.71 -6.92
N VAL A 124 -17.14 -7.41 -6.82
CA VAL A 124 -16.61 -6.40 -7.74
C VAL A 124 -15.44 -5.68 -7.10
N THR A 125 -14.39 -5.39 -7.85
CA THR A 125 -13.21 -4.64 -7.37
C THR A 125 -12.96 -3.43 -8.25
N GLN A 126 -12.76 -2.27 -7.63
CA GLN A 126 -12.47 -1.01 -8.30
C GLN A 126 -11.17 -0.40 -7.76
N ARG A 127 -10.40 0.22 -8.65
CA ARG A 127 -9.16 0.94 -8.31
C ARG A 127 -9.41 2.42 -8.51
N ILE A 128 -9.22 3.20 -7.44
CA ILE A 128 -9.53 4.62 -7.41
C ILE A 128 -8.29 5.36 -6.93
N ASP A 129 -7.90 6.43 -7.61
CA ASP A 129 -6.87 7.33 -7.11
C ASP A 129 -7.48 8.30 -6.12
N LEU A 130 -7.17 8.13 -4.84
CA LEU A 130 -7.69 8.96 -3.77
C LEU A 130 -7.13 10.39 -3.84
N ALA A 131 -5.89 10.56 -4.30
CA ALA A 131 -5.23 11.86 -4.38
C ALA A 131 -5.84 12.77 -5.47
N ALA A 132 -6.53 12.18 -6.44
CA ALA A 132 -7.30 12.93 -7.44
C ALA A 132 -8.64 13.46 -6.89
N LEU A 133 -9.16 12.85 -5.82
CA LEU A 133 -10.48 13.17 -5.26
C LEU A 133 -10.40 13.99 -3.98
N TYR A 134 -9.34 13.82 -3.18
CA TYR A 134 -9.14 14.49 -1.90
C TYR A 134 -7.74 15.12 -1.83
N PRO A 135 -7.58 16.26 -1.14
CA PRO A 135 -6.27 16.88 -0.94
C PRO A 135 -5.45 16.12 0.11
N VAL A 136 -4.99 14.91 -0.23
CA VAL A 136 -4.17 14.03 0.62
C VAL A 136 -2.68 14.10 0.24
N HIS A 137 -2.19 15.30 -0.07
CA HIS A 137 -0.80 15.53 -0.47
C HIS A 137 0.08 16.15 0.62
N ASP A 138 -0.53 16.69 1.67
CA ASP A 138 0.18 17.27 2.81
C ASP A 138 0.80 16.18 3.68
N PHE A 139 1.83 16.56 4.45
CA PHE A 139 2.50 15.63 5.32
C PHE A 139 1.62 15.24 6.51
N GLY A 140 1.55 13.94 6.79
CA GLY A 140 0.84 13.45 7.95
C GLY A 140 0.16 12.11 7.72
N THR A 141 -0.62 11.73 8.73
CA THR A 141 -1.37 10.47 8.75
C THR A 141 -2.81 10.72 8.34
N TYR A 142 -3.29 9.91 7.40
CA TYR A 142 -4.66 9.95 6.92
C TYR A 142 -5.39 8.66 7.30
N HIS A 143 -6.62 8.80 7.78
CA HIS A 143 -7.53 7.70 7.98
C HIS A 143 -8.61 7.75 6.91
N VAL A 144 -8.87 6.61 6.28
CA VAL A 144 -9.84 6.49 5.18
C VAL A 144 -10.76 5.32 5.42
N ARG A 145 -12.06 5.57 5.28
CA ARG A 145 -13.07 4.51 5.14
C ARG A 145 -13.91 4.77 3.91
N ALA A 146 -14.32 3.72 3.23
CA ALA A 146 -15.29 3.79 2.15
C ALA A 146 -16.68 3.53 2.70
N HIS A 147 -17.69 4.15 2.11
CA HIS A 147 -19.09 3.86 2.42
C HIS A 147 -19.89 3.61 1.15
N ILE A 148 -20.88 2.73 1.26
CA ILE A 148 -21.84 2.41 0.21
C ILE A 148 -23.25 2.61 0.74
N TYR A 149 -24.00 3.51 0.12
CA TYR A 149 -25.42 3.66 0.39
C TYR A 149 -26.21 2.70 -0.50
N PHE A 150 -27.08 1.91 0.13
CA PHE A 150 -27.95 0.99 -0.59
C PHE A 150 -29.42 1.38 -0.37
N VAL A 151 -30.02 1.90 -1.44
CA VAL A 151 -31.36 2.49 -1.42
C VAL A 151 -32.44 1.50 -0.97
N ASP A 152 -32.38 0.23 -1.39
CA ASP A 152 -33.38 -0.79 -1.02
C ASP A 152 -33.52 -0.98 0.49
N LEU A 153 -32.46 -0.69 1.24
CA LEU A 153 -32.42 -0.81 2.70
C LEU A 153 -32.34 0.55 3.41
N GLY A 154 -32.21 1.65 2.66
CA GLY A 154 -32.04 3.00 3.18
C GLY A 154 -30.88 3.15 4.16
N LYS A 155 -29.77 2.41 3.99
CA LYS A 155 -28.64 2.41 4.94
C LYS A 155 -27.27 2.40 4.28
N PHE A 156 -26.27 2.81 5.05
CA PHE A 156 -24.86 2.79 4.66
C PHE A 156 -24.15 1.54 5.16
N PHE A 157 -23.27 1.00 4.30
CA PHE A 157 -22.32 -0.05 4.62
C PHE A 157 -20.91 0.51 4.55
N TYR A 158 -20.11 0.26 5.59
CA TYR A 158 -18.79 0.84 5.73
C TYR A 158 -17.69 -0.20 5.60
N SER A 159 -16.56 0.19 5.02
CA SER A 159 -15.33 -0.57 5.15
C SER A 159 -14.69 -0.38 6.52
N ALA A 160 -13.81 -1.30 6.91
CA ALA A 160 -12.84 -1.01 7.97
C ALA A 160 -12.04 0.26 7.64
N SER A 161 -11.72 1.05 8.66
CA SER A 161 -10.83 2.21 8.51
C SER A 161 -9.40 1.76 8.20
N ARG A 162 -8.77 2.40 7.22
CA ARG A 162 -7.40 2.15 6.80
C ARG A 162 -6.58 3.41 6.94
N VAL A 163 -5.32 3.22 7.33
CA VAL A 163 -4.40 4.32 7.61
C VAL A 163 -3.25 4.28 6.63
N PHE A 164 -2.87 5.44 6.12
CA PHE A 164 -1.60 5.63 5.42
C PHE A 164 -0.96 6.95 5.84
N GLU A 165 0.34 7.04 5.66
CA GLU A 165 1.16 8.21 5.93
C GLU A 165 1.63 8.83 4.62
N VAL A 166 1.64 10.15 4.56
CA VAL A 166 2.27 10.93 3.50
C VAL A 166 3.48 11.63 4.09
N THR A 167 4.64 11.38 3.48
CA THR A 167 5.92 11.96 3.88
C THR A 167 6.58 12.63 2.68
N ASP A 168 7.59 13.47 2.90
CA ASP A 168 8.44 13.90 1.79
C ASP A 168 9.62 12.94 1.58
N ALA A 169 10.22 13.02 0.39
CA ALA A 169 11.46 12.31 0.07
C ALA A 169 12.64 13.28 -0.04
N ARG A 170 13.85 12.81 0.30
CA ARG A 170 15.05 13.66 0.28
C ARG A 170 15.48 13.97 -1.16
N PRO A 171 15.54 15.24 -1.59
CA PRO A 171 16.09 15.57 -2.90
C PRO A 171 17.59 15.25 -2.95
N ILE A 172 18.02 14.61 -4.03
CA ILE A 172 19.43 14.23 -4.27
C ILE A 172 20.01 14.84 -5.55
N TRP A 173 19.15 15.25 -6.47
CA TRP A 173 19.51 15.97 -7.68
C TRP A 173 18.33 16.83 -8.13
N GLN A 174 18.59 18.02 -8.67
CA GLN A 174 17.57 18.90 -9.21
C GLN A 174 18.12 19.69 -10.40
N GLN A 175 17.30 19.93 -11.40
CA GLN A 175 17.62 20.83 -12.50
C GLN A 175 16.36 21.47 -13.07
N THR A 176 16.43 22.78 -13.32
CA THR A 176 15.36 23.56 -13.95
C THR A 176 15.66 23.75 -15.44
N VAL A 177 14.63 23.57 -16.26
CA VAL A 177 14.67 23.68 -17.72
C VAL A 177 13.49 24.53 -18.19
N GLY A 178 13.65 25.25 -19.30
CA GLY A 178 12.54 25.94 -19.95
C GLY A 178 11.67 24.98 -20.77
N ILE A 179 10.41 25.34 -21.01
CA ILE A 179 9.55 24.64 -21.96
C ILE A 179 9.88 25.14 -23.38
N PRO A 180 10.29 24.25 -24.31
CA PRO A 180 10.58 24.63 -25.69
C PRO A 180 9.36 25.20 -26.42
N ASP A 181 9.60 26.03 -27.43
CA ASP A 181 8.57 26.55 -28.31
C ASP A 181 7.78 25.41 -29.00
N GLY A 182 6.47 25.62 -29.19
CA GLY A 182 5.58 24.65 -29.83
C GLY A 182 5.00 23.58 -28.91
N VAL A 183 5.33 23.59 -27.62
CA VAL A 183 4.65 22.83 -26.56
C VAL A 183 3.71 23.79 -25.80
N ALA A 184 2.67 23.26 -25.14
CA ALA A 184 1.78 24.09 -24.32
C ALA A 184 2.58 24.84 -23.22
N ALA A 185 2.29 26.12 -23.04
CA ALA A 185 2.97 27.05 -22.13
C ALA A 185 4.47 27.33 -22.45
N PRO A 186 4.81 27.78 -23.68
CA PRO A 186 6.18 28.12 -24.02
C PRO A 186 6.68 29.31 -23.17
N GLY A 187 7.92 29.23 -22.68
CA GLY A 187 8.52 30.24 -21.79
C GLY A 187 8.43 29.94 -20.30
N ASP A 188 7.54 29.03 -19.88
CA ASP A 188 7.49 28.55 -18.50
C ASP A 188 8.68 27.63 -18.18
N ALA A 189 8.91 27.40 -16.89
CA ALA A 189 9.95 26.51 -16.41
C ALA A 189 9.39 25.20 -15.84
N ARG A 190 10.18 24.14 -15.93
CA ARG A 190 9.97 22.87 -15.24
C ARG A 190 11.21 22.53 -14.44
N THR A 191 11.02 22.15 -13.18
CA THR A 191 12.07 21.67 -12.30
C THR A 191 11.90 20.17 -12.13
N TYR A 192 12.87 19.42 -12.63
CA TYR A 192 13.03 18.02 -12.33
C TYR A 192 13.75 17.85 -10.99
N SER A 193 13.27 16.93 -10.17
CA SER A 193 13.93 16.52 -8.93
C SER A 193 14.01 15.00 -8.86
N LEU A 194 15.19 14.46 -8.58
CA LEU A 194 15.34 13.09 -8.13
C LEU A 194 15.32 13.07 -6.60
N LEU A 195 14.45 12.23 -6.04
CA LEU A 195 14.27 12.11 -4.60
C LEU A 195 14.62 10.68 -4.15
N SER A 196 15.27 10.56 -3.01
CA SER A 196 15.57 9.28 -2.37
C SER A 196 14.67 9.11 -1.16
N ASN A 197 13.90 8.01 -1.12
CA ASN A 197 13.15 7.63 0.07
C ASN A 197 13.62 6.29 0.63
N ARG A 198 13.83 6.23 1.94
CA ARG A 198 14.25 5.02 2.67
C ARG A 198 13.01 4.38 3.30
N PHE A 199 12.56 3.28 2.73
CA PHE A 199 11.59 2.39 3.36
C PHE A 199 12.29 1.41 4.32
N PRO A 200 11.56 0.74 5.23
CA PRO A 200 12.15 -0.23 6.15
C PRO A 200 12.94 -1.35 5.44
N ASP A 201 12.43 -1.85 4.32
CA ASP A 201 12.99 -2.99 3.58
C ASP A 201 13.88 -2.59 2.39
N HIS A 202 13.76 -1.37 1.86
CA HIS A 202 14.52 -0.93 0.67
C HIS A 202 14.67 0.60 0.59
N THR A 203 15.51 1.08 -0.32
CA THR A 203 15.55 2.49 -0.74
C THR A 203 14.95 2.58 -2.14
N SER A 204 14.09 3.58 -2.37
CA SER A 204 13.48 3.83 -3.67
C SER A 204 13.86 5.20 -4.19
N LEU A 205 14.13 5.26 -5.49
CA LEU A 205 14.33 6.49 -6.24
C LEU A 205 12.96 6.98 -6.74
N TYR A 206 12.73 8.28 -6.66
CA TYR A 206 11.53 8.96 -7.15
C TYR A 206 11.93 10.09 -8.09
N VAL A 207 11.03 10.42 -9.00
CA VAL A 207 11.07 11.67 -9.75
C VAL A 207 9.92 12.55 -9.32
N ARG A 208 10.18 13.85 -9.19
CA ARG A 208 9.17 14.90 -9.07
C ARG A 208 9.38 15.92 -10.18
N VAL A 209 8.30 16.27 -10.87
CA VAL A 209 8.27 17.34 -11.87
C VAL A 209 7.33 18.42 -11.37
N GLN A 210 7.85 19.62 -11.22
CA GLN A 210 7.08 20.74 -10.68
C GLN A 210 7.46 22.05 -11.38
N ASP A 211 6.54 22.99 -11.37
CA ASP A 211 6.86 24.39 -11.55
C ASP A 211 7.05 25.00 -10.16
N ARG A 212 8.27 25.51 -9.90
CA ARG A 212 8.64 26.02 -8.58
C ARG A 212 8.05 27.40 -8.33
N ASP A 213 7.79 28.17 -9.37
CA ASP A 213 7.34 29.56 -9.27
C ASP A 213 5.83 29.58 -8.98
N THR A 214 5.07 28.68 -9.60
CA THR A 214 3.63 28.53 -9.35
C THR A 214 3.30 27.55 -8.22
N GLY A 215 4.25 26.69 -7.83
CA GLY A 215 4.04 25.64 -6.83
C GLY A 215 3.28 24.41 -7.35
N ILE A 216 2.96 24.36 -8.64
CA ILE A 216 2.24 23.24 -9.25
C ILE A 216 3.17 22.04 -9.37
N VAL A 217 2.78 20.91 -8.77
CA VAL A 217 3.45 19.61 -8.95
C VAL A 217 2.71 18.81 -10.01
N TYR A 218 3.38 18.55 -11.14
CA TYR A 218 2.81 17.83 -12.28
C TYR A 218 2.83 16.31 -12.07
N ALA A 219 3.89 15.79 -11.48
CA ALA A 219 4.01 14.37 -11.18
C ALA A 219 4.99 14.10 -10.04
N THR A 220 4.66 13.13 -9.19
CA THR A 220 5.61 12.43 -8.32
C THR A 220 5.36 10.94 -8.39
N TYR A 221 6.39 10.14 -8.70
CA TYR A 221 6.27 8.67 -8.71
C TYR A 221 7.64 7.98 -8.59
N SER A 222 7.62 6.71 -8.20
CA SER A 222 8.83 5.91 -8.03
C SER A 222 9.40 5.47 -9.38
N LEU A 223 10.72 5.64 -9.55
CA LEU A 223 11.49 5.06 -10.66
C LEU A 223 11.98 3.63 -10.35
N GLY A 224 11.78 3.15 -9.11
CA GLY A 224 12.15 1.83 -8.66
C GLY A 224 13.09 1.83 -7.45
N ARG A 225 13.48 0.61 -7.04
CA ARG A 225 14.49 0.40 -6.00
C ARG A 225 15.84 0.93 -6.47
N THR A 226 16.62 1.49 -5.55
CA THR A 226 18.01 1.91 -5.82
C THR A 226 18.91 1.44 -4.68
N ILE A 227 20.12 1.00 -5.00
CA ILE A 227 21.15 0.76 -4.00
C ILE A 227 21.93 2.04 -3.74
N ALA A 228 22.17 2.37 -2.46
CA ALA A 228 22.71 3.67 -2.06
C ALA A 228 24.21 3.87 -2.36
N PHE A 229 24.92 2.84 -2.85
CA PHE A 229 26.36 2.90 -3.05
C PHE A 229 26.78 3.83 -4.20
N GLU A 230 25.91 4.02 -5.19
CA GLU A 230 26.19 4.86 -6.35
C GLU A 230 25.05 5.85 -6.57
N GLN A 231 25.40 7.11 -6.83
CA GLN A 231 24.39 8.13 -7.14
C GLN A 231 23.78 7.84 -8.52
N PRO A 232 22.46 8.03 -8.69
CA PRO A 232 21.84 7.93 -9.99
C PRO A 232 22.44 8.96 -10.95
N GLN A 233 22.62 8.56 -12.20
CA GLN A 233 23.02 9.46 -13.27
C GLN A 233 21.76 10.13 -13.83
N ALA A 234 21.84 11.44 -14.05
CA ALA A 234 20.75 12.26 -14.56
C ALA A 234 21.30 13.19 -15.64
N GLU A 235 20.68 13.19 -16.81
CA GLU A 235 21.07 14.03 -17.94
C GLU A 235 19.82 14.60 -18.63
N ILE A 236 19.93 15.82 -19.15
CA ILE A 236 18.87 16.48 -19.91
C ILE A 236 19.24 16.47 -21.39
N ASP A 237 18.32 16.02 -22.24
CA ASP A 237 18.51 16.04 -23.69
C ASP A 237 18.09 17.38 -24.34
N ARG A 238 18.29 17.50 -25.65
CA ARG A 238 17.93 18.69 -26.45
C ARG A 238 16.44 19.04 -26.44
N ALA A 239 15.56 18.10 -26.08
CA ALA A 239 14.12 18.32 -25.96
C ALA A 239 13.71 18.62 -24.50
N ASN A 240 14.69 18.87 -23.63
CA ASN A 240 14.52 19.08 -22.20
C ASN A 240 13.87 17.89 -21.48
N GLN A 241 13.98 16.68 -22.02
CA GLN A 241 13.52 15.47 -21.35
C GLN A 241 14.60 14.97 -20.40
N LEU A 242 14.18 14.48 -19.24
CA LEU A 242 15.07 13.92 -18.23
C LEU A 242 15.37 12.45 -18.53
N HIS A 243 16.66 12.11 -18.56
CA HIS A 243 17.17 10.75 -18.63
C HIS A 243 17.76 10.37 -17.28
N VAL A 244 17.31 9.26 -16.71
CA VAL A 244 17.76 8.77 -15.41
C VAL A 244 18.27 7.34 -15.57
N LEU A 245 19.45 7.07 -15.04
CA LEU A 245 20.01 5.72 -14.95
C LEU A 245 20.46 5.46 -13.52
N HIS A 246 19.97 4.39 -12.92
CA HIS A 246 20.31 4.03 -11.54
C HIS A 246 20.53 2.54 -11.37
N CYS A 247 21.33 2.17 -10.37
CA CYS A 247 21.59 0.79 -10.02
C CYS A 247 20.47 0.27 -9.10
N ALA A 248 19.64 -0.64 -9.60
CA ALA A 248 18.48 -1.16 -8.90
C ALA A 248 18.80 -2.36 -8.00
N ALA A 249 19.78 -3.16 -8.40
CA ALA A 249 20.35 -4.28 -7.63
C ALA A 249 21.79 -4.54 -8.12
N PRO A 250 22.58 -5.41 -7.46
CA PRO A 250 23.90 -5.76 -7.97
C PRO A 250 23.85 -6.19 -9.43
N ARG A 251 24.55 -5.45 -10.29
CA ARG A 251 24.59 -5.61 -11.75
C ARG A 251 23.28 -5.34 -12.50
N ALA A 252 22.18 -5.01 -11.83
CA ALA A 252 20.91 -4.67 -12.47
C ALA A 252 20.70 -3.15 -12.43
N TRP A 253 20.48 -2.57 -13.60
CA TRP A 253 20.37 -1.13 -13.81
C TRP A 253 19.05 -0.79 -14.45
N THR A 254 18.47 0.33 -14.07
CA THR A 254 17.18 0.80 -14.58
C THR A 254 17.37 2.16 -15.21
N TYR A 255 16.93 2.26 -16.46
CA TYR A 255 16.87 3.50 -17.23
C TYR A 255 15.44 3.99 -17.32
N SER A 256 15.23 5.30 -17.19
CA SER A 256 13.93 5.96 -17.36
C SER A 256 14.09 7.29 -18.09
N ARG A 257 13.14 7.58 -18.98
CA ARG A 257 13.04 8.86 -19.70
C ARG A 257 11.74 9.54 -19.31
N VAL A 258 11.80 10.79 -18.85
CA VAL A 258 10.68 11.52 -18.26
C VAL A 258 10.43 12.82 -19.03
N GLY A 259 9.18 13.07 -19.40
CA GLY A 259 8.72 14.26 -20.11
C GLY A 259 8.56 15.50 -19.21
N LEU A 260 8.23 16.64 -19.81
CA LEU A 260 8.14 17.94 -19.13
C LEU A 260 6.97 18.05 -18.14
N ASN A 261 5.94 17.20 -18.26
CA ASN A 261 4.86 17.12 -17.27
C ASN A 261 4.93 15.82 -16.47
N GLY A 262 6.06 15.12 -16.50
CA GLY A 262 6.27 13.89 -15.75
C GLY A 262 5.76 12.62 -16.42
N GLU A 263 5.46 12.65 -17.73
CA GLU A 263 5.12 11.43 -18.45
C GLU A 263 6.33 10.49 -18.51
N LEU A 264 6.15 9.20 -18.20
CA LEU A 264 7.22 8.19 -18.37
C LEU A 264 7.30 7.79 -19.85
N LEU A 265 8.17 8.47 -20.61
CA LEU A 265 8.36 8.32 -22.05
C LEU A 265 9.17 7.09 -22.46
N GLY A 266 9.84 6.45 -21.51
CA GLY A 266 10.67 5.27 -21.76
C GLY A 266 11.16 4.65 -20.47
N HIS A 267 11.23 3.33 -20.43
CA HIS A 267 11.73 2.57 -19.30
C HIS A 267 12.38 1.28 -19.80
N SER A 268 13.58 0.95 -19.29
CA SER A 268 14.31 -0.24 -19.71
C SER A 268 15.23 -0.72 -18.60
N SER A 269 15.43 -2.03 -18.54
CA SER A 269 16.38 -2.67 -17.63
C SER A 269 17.65 -3.05 -18.36
N PHE A 270 18.79 -2.92 -17.69
CA PHE A 270 20.11 -3.25 -18.21
C PHE A 270 20.84 -4.17 -17.22
N MET A 271 21.54 -5.15 -17.76
CA MET A 271 22.45 -6.01 -17.00
C MET A 271 23.90 -5.55 -17.23
N GLU A 272 24.62 -5.27 -16.16
CA GLU A 272 26.06 -5.02 -16.16
C GLU A 272 26.81 -6.34 -16.44
N THR A 273 27.61 -6.32 -17.50
CA THR A 273 28.39 -7.49 -17.94
C THR A 273 29.87 -7.16 -17.92
N LYS A 274 30.52 -7.10 -19.09
CA LYS A 274 31.91 -6.62 -19.21
C LYS A 274 31.99 -5.11 -19.08
N THR A 275 30.91 -4.41 -19.42
CA THR A 275 30.81 -2.95 -19.36
C THR A 275 29.64 -2.56 -18.47
N ARG A 276 29.83 -1.48 -17.71
CA ARG A 276 28.81 -0.87 -16.87
C ARG A 276 27.94 0.08 -17.69
N PRO A 277 26.60 0.01 -17.58
CA PRO A 277 25.71 1.02 -18.15
C PRO A 277 26.03 2.43 -17.64
N ARG A 278 26.14 3.40 -18.54
CA ARG A 278 26.30 4.83 -18.22
C ARG A 278 25.51 5.70 -19.19
N LEU A 279 25.03 6.84 -18.74
CA LEU A 279 24.48 7.87 -19.61
C LEU A 279 25.63 8.57 -20.36
N VAL A 280 25.42 8.77 -21.66
CA VAL A 280 26.34 9.52 -22.52
C VAL A 280 25.51 10.51 -23.31
N ARG A 281 25.90 11.79 -23.20
CA ARG A 281 25.38 12.88 -24.01
C ARG A 281 26.26 13.09 -25.23
N SER A 282 25.67 13.06 -26.43
CA SER A 282 26.36 13.33 -27.69
C SER A 282 26.40 14.83 -28.02
N ALA A 283 27.24 15.20 -28.99
CA ALA A 283 27.43 16.60 -29.41
C ALA A 283 26.14 17.26 -29.94
N ASN A 284 25.21 16.48 -30.49
CA ASN A 284 23.89 16.95 -30.92
C ASN A 284 22.89 17.10 -29.76
N GLY A 285 23.30 16.88 -28.51
CA GLY A 285 22.46 16.99 -27.31
C GLY A 285 21.53 15.81 -27.07
N GLU A 286 21.66 14.69 -27.81
CA GLU A 286 20.96 13.46 -27.49
C GLU A 286 21.62 12.74 -26.31
N VAL A 287 20.82 12.03 -25.53
CA VAL A 287 21.27 11.23 -24.39
C VAL A 287 20.89 9.78 -24.63
N ALA A 288 21.86 8.87 -24.43
CA ALA A 288 21.65 7.44 -24.55
C ALA A 288 22.44 6.66 -23.50
N VAL A 289 21.98 5.45 -23.18
CA VAL A 289 22.72 4.50 -22.35
C VAL A 289 23.79 3.81 -23.19
N ARG A 290 25.02 3.75 -22.69
CA ARG A 290 26.14 3.00 -23.26
C ARG A 290 26.67 1.98 -22.25
N GLY A 291 27.01 0.79 -22.73
CA GLY A 291 27.48 -0.31 -21.88
C GLY A 291 26.34 -1.17 -21.30
N GLY A 292 26.70 -2.33 -20.77
CA GLY A 292 25.75 -3.36 -20.36
C GLY A 292 24.98 -3.99 -21.54
N ILE A 293 24.02 -4.83 -21.21
CA ILE A 293 23.11 -5.47 -22.17
C ILE A 293 21.69 -5.11 -21.76
N ILE A 294 20.87 -4.64 -22.70
CA ILE A 294 19.45 -4.39 -22.44
C ILE A 294 18.76 -5.72 -22.16
N GLU A 295 18.06 -5.81 -21.05
CA GLU A 295 17.19 -6.93 -20.77
C GLU A 295 15.92 -6.75 -21.61
N ALA A 296 15.55 -7.77 -22.37
CA ALA A 296 14.25 -7.79 -23.02
C ALA A 296 13.19 -7.55 -21.93
N PRO A 297 12.15 -6.73 -22.19
CA PRO A 297 11.08 -6.54 -21.22
C PRO A 297 10.60 -7.92 -20.80
N ALA A 298 10.64 -8.22 -19.51
CA ALA A 298 9.91 -9.36 -19.00
C ALA A 298 8.47 -9.13 -19.45
N ALA A 299 8.01 -9.91 -20.45
CA ALA A 299 6.62 -9.90 -20.85
C ALA A 299 5.86 -9.98 -19.55
N GLN A 300 5.03 -8.97 -19.25
CA GLN A 300 4.26 -8.90 -18.01
C GLN A 300 3.71 -10.29 -17.78
N THR A 301 4.27 -11.00 -16.80
CA THR A 301 3.84 -12.35 -16.49
C THR A 301 2.44 -12.16 -15.93
N LYS A 302 1.44 -12.18 -16.82
CA LYS A 302 0.11 -12.66 -16.49
C LYS A 302 0.38 -13.90 -15.64
N PRO A 303 -0.18 -14.01 -14.43
CA PRO A 303 -0.01 -15.24 -13.66
C PRO A 303 -0.32 -16.37 -14.63
N ALA A 304 0.69 -17.21 -14.87
CA ALA A 304 0.49 -18.39 -15.68
C ALA A 304 -0.74 -19.05 -15.06
N ARG A 305 -1.81 -19.14 -15.84
CA ARG A 305 -2.95 -19.94 -15.47
C ARG A 305 -2.36 -21.33 -15.32
N GLU A 306 -2.02 -21.71 -14.10
CA GLU A 306 -1.67 -23.08 -13.74
C GLU A 306 -2.90 -23.90 -14.10
N THR A 307 -2.92 -24.32 -15.35
CA THR A 307 -3.71 -25.45 -15.80
C THR A 307 -2.83 -26.65 -15.51
N ALA A 308 -2.47 -26.80 -14.23
CA ALA A 308 -2.15 -28.12 -13.73
C ALA A 308 -3.48 -28.90 -13.82
N PRO A 309 -3.53 -30.03 -14.55
CA PRO A 309 -4.72 -30.85 -14.61
C PRO A 309 -5.12 -31.22 -13.19
N LYS A 310 -6.40 -31.03 -12.86
CA LYS A 310 -6.90 -31.39 -11.54
C LYS A 310 -6.92 -32.91 -11.47
N LEU A 311 -6.66 -33.47 -10.29
CA LEU A 311 -6.72 -34.93 -10.04
C LEU A 311 -8.11 -35.54 -10.33
N SER A 312 -9.11 -34.71 -10.63
CA SER A 312 -10.47 -35.08 -11.08
C SER A 312 -10.60 -35.25 -12.60
N ASP A 313 -9.57 -34.96 -13.40
CA ASP A 313 -9.63 -35.09 -14.84
C ASP A 313 -9.59 -36.59 -15.22
N ARG A 314 -10.73 -37.09 -15.70
CA ARG A 314 -10.91 -38.47 -16.15
C ARG A 314 -9.91 -38.78 -17.27
N PRO A 315 -9.24 -39.95 -17.27
CA PRO A 315 -8.35 -40.32 -18.35
C PRO A 315 -9.08 -40.28 -19.70
N PRO A 316 -8.41 -39.85 -20.80
CA PRO A 316 -8.99 -39.91 -22.13
C PRO A 316 -9.36 -41.36 -22.47
N GLU A 317 -10.57 -41.54 -23.02
CA GLU A 317 -11.08 -42.85 -23.42
C GLU A 317 -10.16 -43.46 -24.48
N MET A 318 -9.76 -44.73 -24.28
CA MET A 318 -8.94 -45.43 -25.27
C MET A 318 -9.70 -45.59 -26.59
N PRO A 319 -9.01 -45.50 -27.74
CA PRO A 319 -9.63 -45.73 -29.03
C PRO A 319 -10.23 -47.13 -29.07
N ARG A 320 -11.52 -47.23 -29.42
CA ARG A 320 -12.14 -48.51 -29.74
C ARG A 320 -11.58 -48.95 -31.08
N ASP A 321 -10.79 -50.01 -31.04
CA ASP A 321 -10.30 -50.69 -32.23
C ASP A 321 -11.51 -51.24 -33.00
N ASN A 322 -11.71 -50.73 -34.20
CA ASN A 322 -12.79 -51.14 -35.07
C ASN A 322 -12.17 -51.92 -36.22
N ARG A 323 -11.97 -53.22 -35.93
CA ARG A 323 -11.79 -54.35 -36.85
C ARG A 323 -10.41 -54.57 -37.48
#